data_AF-A0A9W6AVL3-F1
#
_entry.id   AF-A0A9W6AVL3-F1
#
_cell.length_a   1.000
_cell.length_b   1.000
_cell.length_c   1.000
_cell.angle_alpha   90.00
_cell.angle_beta   90.00
_cell.angle_gamma   90.00
#
_symmetry.space_group_name_H-M   'P 1'
#
loop_
_entity.id
_entity.type
_entity.pdbx_description
1 polymer ?
#
loop_
_entity_poly.entity_id
_entity_poly.type
_entity_poly.pdbx_seq_one_letter_code
_entity_poly.pdbx_strand_id
1 'polypeptide(L)'
;MPRTETDKRISDKETAPVDLQDVGPGTVQTIQAYENEDNVILRANGHDHSMPRQFNWVSALGLGLPVFLVPKRISWVMQIALYLTLSGYLIFFIVPLIMHGNVQPQSFILESGQGNSGWNGSTAWLLAISNSMYAFGGTDGVIHISEEMPRPGKRVPQVMIVTMIIGIVTSLSLFVMLMIFIDDMDAIREAPLPSLELVYQM
;
A
#
# COMPACT_ATOMS: atom_id res chain seq x y z
N MET A 1 38.03 22.98 34.93
CA MET A 1 38.06 22.42 33.56
C MET A 1 37.31 23.38 32.65
N PRO A 2 37.96 24.05 31.70
CA PRO A 2 37.29 25.00 30.82
C PRO A 2 36.60 24.26 29.66
N ARG A 3 35.31 24.54 29.49
CA ARG A 3 34.47 24.05 28.40
C ARG A 3 34.93 24.75 27.11
N THR A 4 35.44 23.98 26.17
CA THR A 4 36.10 24.39 24.93
C THR A 4 35.18 25.23 24.03
N GLU A 5 35.75 26.26 23.41
CA GLU A 5 35.16 27.22 22.45
C GLU A 5 34.40 26.61 21.26
N THR A 6 34.52 25.30 21.06
CA THR A 6 33.88 24.53 19.99
C THR A 6 32.37 24.40 20.19
N ASP A 7 31.88 24.34 21.44
CA ASP A 7 30.46 24.14 21.79
C ASP A 7 29.60 25.39 21.44
N LYS A 8 30.17 26.60 21.61
CA LYS A 8 29.50 27.85 21.25
C LYS A 8 29.36 28.05 19.74
N ARG A 9 30.32 27.57 18.96
CA ARG A 9 30.33 27.75 17.50
C ARG A 9 29.28 26.88 16.77
N ILE A 10 28.79 25.84 17.43
CA ILE A 10 27.74 24.94 16.93
C ILE A 10 26.35 25.53 17.25
N SER A 11 26.17 26.05 18.47
CA SER A 11 24.89 26.65 18.90
C SER A 11 24.49 27.89 18.10
N ASP A 12 25.45 28.69 17.61
CA ASP A 12 25.15 29.94 16.88
C ASP A 12 24.81 29.72 15.39
N LYS A 13 25.05 28.51 14.86
CA LYS A 13 24.72 28.17 13.46
C LYS A 13 23.34 27.54 13.29
N GLU A 14 22.67 27.16 14.37
CA GLU A 14 21.43 26.37 14.33
C GLU A 14 20.14 27.21 14.20
N THR A 15 20.24 28.55 14.18
CA THR A 15 19.06 29.45 14.22
C THR A 15 18.99 30.47 13.09
N ALA A 16 19.51 30.18 11.89
CA ALA A 16 19.18 30.99 10.73
C ALA A 16 17.92 30.43 10.06
N PRO A 17 16.78 31.16 10.04
CA PRO A 17 15.59 30.71 9.33
C PRO A 17 15.93 30.59 7.84
N VAL A 18 15.67 29.43 7.25
CA VAL A 18 15.77 29.21 5.80
C VAL A 18 14.69 30.05 5.14
N ASP A 19 15.06 31.23 4.67
CA ASP A 19 14.18 32.09 3.89
C ASP A 19 13.98 31.45 2.50
N LEU A 20 12.79 30.91 2.27
CA LEU A 20 12.44 30.14 1.08
C LEU A 20 12.30 31.00 -0.19
N GLN A 21 12.54 32.31 -0.11
CA GLN A 21 12.38 33.24 -1.25
C GLN A 21 13.64 33.44 -2.10
N ASP A 22 14.80 32.91 -1.69
CA ASP A 22 16.06 33.07 -2.44
C ASP A 22 16.62 31.71 -2.90
N VAL A 23 16.01 31.15 -3.94
CA VAL A 23 16.62 30.06 -4.74
C VAL A 23 17.69 30.67 -5.65
N GLY A 24 18.69 31.29 -5.05
CA GLY A 24 19.87 31.82 -5.71
C GLY A 24 21.02 30.79 -5.73
N PRO A 25 22.05 31.01 -6.56
CA PRO A 25 23.21 30.11 -6.66
C PRO A 25 23.93 29.81 -5.32
N GLY A 26 23.75 30.66 -4.29
CA GLY A 26 24.28 30.44 -2.94
C GLY A 26 23.59 29.33 -2.14
N THR A 27 22.31 29.06 -2.41
CA THR A 27 21.54 27.99 -1.75
C THR A 27 22.04 26.61 -2.19
N VAL A 28 22.43 26.47 -3.47
CA VAL A 28 23.01 25.23 -4.02
C VAL A 28 24.39 24.95 -3.42
N GLN A 29 25.23 25.98 -3.28
CA GLN A 29 26.55 25.85 -2.65
C GLN A 29 26.45 25.47 -1.17
N THR A 30 25.44 26.01 -0.48
CA THR A 30 25.17 25.72 0.92
C THR A 30 24.71 24.26 1.09
N ILE A 31 23.81 23.76 0.23
CA ILE A 31 23.36 22.36 0.25
C ILE A 31 24.53 21.40 -0.07
N GLN A 32 25.39 21.74 -1.03
CA GLN A 32 26.58 20.94 -1.34
C GLN A 32 27.59 20.91 -0.18
N ALA A 33 27.73 22.01 0.57
CA ALA A 33 28.59 22.05 1.75
C ALA A 33 28.09 21.09 2.84
N TYR A 34 26.79 21.11 3.16
CA TYR A 34 26.21 20.22 4.16
C TYR A 34 26.24 18.74 3.74
N GLU A 35 25.96 18.42 2.48
CA GLU A 35 26.03 17.03 2.00
C GLU A 35 27.45 16.46 2.07
N ASN A 36 28.46 17.28 1.80
CA ASN A 36 29.85 16.87 1.97
C ASN A 36 30.21 16.67 3.45
N GLU A 37 29.72 17.52 4.36
CA GLU A 37 29.90 17.38 5.81
C GLU A 37 29.23 16.11 6.36
N ASP A 38 28.00 15.82 5.94
CA ASP A 38 27.27 14.62 6.35
C ASP A 38 27.96 13.33 5.87
N ASN A 39 28.44 13.34 4.62
CA ASN A 39 29.17 12.21 4.03
C ASN A 39 30.50 11.94 4.74
N VAL A 40 31.21 12.98 5.22
CA VAL A 40 32.45 12.78 5.97
C VAL A 40 32.20 12.26 7.39
N ILE A 41 31.10 12.65 8.03
CA ILE A 41 30.70 12.12 9.33
C ILE A 41 30.30 10.64 9.21
N LEU A 42 29.60 10.26 8.14
CA LEU A 42 29.19 8.86 7.93
C LEU A 42 30.39 7.93 7.70
N ARG A 43 31.35 8.39 6.88
CA ARG A 43 32.62 7.69 6.64
C ARG A 43 33.50 7.61 7.88
N ALA A 44 33.49 8.64 8.73
CA ALA A 44 34.18 8.60 10.02
C ALA A 44 33.63 7.50 10.95
N ASN A 45 32.35 7.15 10.83
CA ASN A 45 31.71 6.03 11.54
C ASN A 45 31.82 4.68 10.79
N GLY A 46 32.68 4.60 9.75
CA GLY A 46 32.94 3.37 9.00
C GLY A 46 31.84 2.95 8.03
N HIS A 47 30.83 3.80 7.80
CA HIS A 47 29.76 3.54 6.85
C HIS A 47 30.01 4.33 5.56
N ASP A 48 30.04 3.62 4.42
CA ASP A 48 30.04 4.25 3.09
C ASP A 48 28.62 4.23 2.52
N HIS A 49 28.21 5.36 1.93
CA HIS A 49 26.93 5.46 1.23
C HIS A 49 26.92 4.53 0.02
N SER A 50 26.22 3.40 0.13
CA SER A 50 26.15 2.38 -0.93
C SER A 50 25.17 2.71 -2.05
N MET A 51 24.32 3.73 -1.87
CA MET A 51 23.31 4.14 -2.86
C MET A 51 23.34 5.67 -3.08
N PRO A 52 23.34 6.14 -4.35
CA PRO A 52 23.21 7.57 -4.64
C PRO A 52 21.82 8.08 -4.22
N ARG A 53 21.75 9.31 -3.70
CA ARG A 53 20.49 9.97 -3.33
C ARG A 53 19.69 10.30 -4.60
N GLN A 54 18.88 9.36 -5.06
CA GLN A 54 17.95 9.56 -6.16
C GLN A 54 16.59 10.01 -5.60
N PHE A 55 16.28 11.29 -5.76
CA PHE A 55 14.94 11.77 -5.47
C PHE A 55 14.02 11.38 -6.64
N ASN A 56 13.13 10.42 -6.41
CA ASN A 56 12.21 9.94 -7.43
C ASN A 56 11.07 10.96 -7.64
N TRP A 57 11.30 11.91 -8.55
CA TRP A 57 10.35 12.95 -8.91
C TRP A 57 9.01 12.42 -9.42
N VAL A 58 8.98 11.25 -10.05
CA VAL A 58 7.73 10.63 -10.54
C VAL A 58 6.85 10.23 -9.35
N SER A 59 7.44 9.62 -8.32
CA SER A 59 6.72 9.30 -7.09
C SER A 59 6.33 10.55 -6.29
N ALA A 60 7.20 11.57 -6.25
CA ALA A 60 6.93 12.82 -5.55
C ALA A 60 5.77 13.61 -6.18
N LEU A 61 5.71 13.65 -7.52
CA LEU A 61 4.59 14.28 -8.24
C LEU A 61 3.33 13.43 -8.19
N GLY A 62 3.44 12.11 -8.32
CA GLY A 62 2.31 11.18 -8.22
C GLY A 62 1.61 11.23 -6.86
N LEU A 63 2.38 11.40 -5.77
CA LEU A 63 1.84 11.54 -4.42
C LEU A 63 1.49 12.99 -4.05
N GLY A 64 2.22 13.98 -4.56
CA GLY A 64 1.99 15.38 -4.25
C GLY A 64 0.73 15.96 -4.90
N LEU A 65 0.45 15.60 -6.16
CA LEU A 65 -0.66 16.15 -6.93
C LEU A 65 -2.04 15.87 -6.28
N PRO A 66 -2.32 14.66 -5.74
CA PRO A 66 -3.53 14.42 -4.95
C PRO A 66 -3.59 15.25 -3.66
N VAL A 67 -2.47 15.43 -2.96
CA VAL A 67 -2.42 16.11 -1.66
C VAL A 67 -2.69 17.61 -1.78
N PHE A 68 -2.16 18.26 -2.81
CA PHE A 68 -2.31 19.72 -2.97
C PHE A 68 -3.62 20.15 -3.65
N LEU A 69 -4.24 19.31 -4.49
CA LEU A 69 -5.50 19.66 -5.17
C LEU A 69 -6.77 19.40 -4.33
N VAL A 70 -6.69 18.55 -3.30
CA VAL A 70 -7.89 17.94 -2.67
C VAL A 70 -8.29 18.46 -1.27
N PRO A 71 -7.72 19.52 -0.64
CA PRO A 71 -8.12 19.85 0.74
C PRO A 71 -9.61 20.25 0.88
N LYS A 72 -10.26 20.72 -0.19
CA LYS A 72 -11.70 21.10 -0.16
C LYS A 72 -12.67 19.99 -0.55
N ARG A 73 -12.19 18.86 -1.08
CA ARG A 73 -13.04 17.81 -1.69
C ARG A 73 -12.76 16.40 -1.18
N ILE A 74 -12.03 16.26 -0.06
CA ILE A 74 -11.58 14.95 0.46
C ILE A 74 -12.74 13.95 0.63
N SER A 75 -13.88 14.38 1.17
CA SER A 75 -15.05 13.50 1.35
C SER A 75 -15.65 13.04 0.01
N TRP A 76 -15.65 13.91 -1.00
CA TRP A 76 -16.15 13.58 -2.33
C TRP A 76 -15.23 12.58 -3.04
N VAL A 77 -13.91 12.77 -2.94
CA VAL A 77 -12.92 11.85 -3.54
C VAL A 77 -13.04 10.46 -2.92
N MET A 78 -13.17 10.37 -1.59
CA MET A 78 -13.33 9.08 -0.90
C MET A 78 -14.65 8.38 -1.29
N GLN A 79 -15.74 9.12 -1.43
CA GLN A 79 -17.02 8.56 -1.89
C GLN A 79 -16.92 8.06 -3.34
N ILE A 80 -16.32 8.84 -4.25
CA ILE A 80 -16.11 8.42 -5.64
C ILE A 80 -15.22 7.19 -5.71
N ALA A 81 -14.13 7.15 -4.94
CA ALA A 81 -13.25 5.99 -4.87
C ALA A 81 -13.99 4.73 -4.37
N LEU A 82 -14.86 4.87 -3.36
CA LEU A 82 -15.70 3.77 -2.88
C LEU A 82 -16.69 3.30 -3.95
N TYR A 83 -17.38 4.21 -4.65
CA TYR A 83 -18.29 3.82 -5.73
C TYR A 83 -17.57 3.21 -6.93
N LEU A 84 -16.37 3.70 -7.26
CA LEU A 84 -15.57 3.19 -8.36
C LEU A 84 -15.01 1.79 -8.07
N THR A 85 -14.58 1.54 -6.84
CA THR A 85 -14.11 0.20 -6.43
C THR A 85 -15.27 -0.79 -6.38
N LEU A 86 -16.45 -0.38 -5.88
CA LEU A 86 -17.64 -1.23 -5.87
C LEU A 86 -18.16 -1.51 -7.29
N SER A 87 -18.15 -0.52 -8.18
CA SER A 87 -18.54 -0.73 -9.58
C SER A 87 -17.54 -1.61 -10.32
N GLY A 88 -16.24 -1.42 -10.10
CA GLY A 88 -15.19 -2.29 -10.62
C GLY A 88 -15.36 -3.74 -10.17
N TYR A 89 -15.67 -3.95 -8.89
CA TYR A 89 -16.06 -5.26 -8.36
C TYR A 89 -17.25 -5.86 -9.11
N LEU A 90 -18.34 -5.10 -9.30
CA LEU A 90 -19.52 -5.59 -10.01
C LEU A 90 -19.19 -5.98 -11.46
N ILE A 91 -18.43 -5.16 -12.17
CA ILE A 91 -18.01 -5.44 -13.54
C ILE A 91 -17.17 -6.72 -13.57
N PHE A 92 -16.17 -6.84 -12.71
CA PHE A 92 -15.30 -8.01 -12.66
C PHE A 92 -16.04 -9.28 -12.23
N PHE A 93 -17.08 -9.15 -11.40
CA PHE A 93 -17.94 -10.27 -11.03
C PHE A 93 -18.88 -10.69 -12.17
N ILE A 94 -19.45 -9.74 -12.90
CA ILE A 94 -20.43 -10.01 -13.97
C ILE A 94 -19.78 -10.49 -15.26
N VAL A 95 -18.62 -9.93 -15.64
CA VAL A 95 -17.97 -10.22 -16.94
C VAL A 95 -17.76 -11.72 -17.15
N PRO A 96 -17.14 -12.47 -16.22
CA PRO A 96 -16.89 -13.87 -16.46
C PRO A 96 -18.12 -14.74 -16.14
N LEU A 97 -19.07 -14.23 -15.34
CA LEU A 97 -20.41 -14.83 -15.24
C LEU A 97 -21.14 -14.87 -16.60
N ILE A 98 -20.91 -13.90 -17.48
CA ILE A 98 -21.51 -13.85 -18.83
C ILE A 98 -20.67 -14.65 -19.83
N MET A 99 -19.35 -14.58 -19.74
CA MET A 99 -18.43 -15.15 -20.72
C MET A 99 -18.12 -16.64 -20.53
N HIS A 100 -18.51 -17.24 -19.40
CA HIS A 100 -18.11 -18.61 -19.05
C HIS A 100 -18.37 -19.64 -20.17
N GLY A 101 -17.30 -20.27 -20.63
CA GLY A 101 -17.37 -21.39 -21.57
C GLY A 101 -17.57 -22.74 -20.88
N ASN A 102 -16.78 -23.00 -19.83
CA ASN A 102 -16.79 -24.23 -19.03
C ASN A 102 -16.96 -23.90 -17.55
N VAL A 103 -17.61 -24.82 -16.82
CA VAL A 103 -17.76 -24.74 -15.36
C VAL A 103 -17.13 -25.98 -14.74
N GLN A 104 -16.23 -25.78 -13.78
CA GLN A 104 -15.63 -26.89 -13.05
C GLN A 104 -16.65 -27.54 -12.10
N PRO A 105 -16.60 -28.88 -11.92
CA PRO A 105 -17.46 -29.56 -10.98
C PRO A 105 -17.09 -29.17 -9.54
N GLN A 106 -18.10 -29.11 -8.67
CA GLN A 106 -17.93 -28.74 -7.26
C GLN A 106 -16.86 -29.57 -6.51
N SER A 107 -16.60 -30.81 -6.96
CA SER A 107 -15.56 -31.68 -6.41
C SER A 107 -14.16 -31.11 -6.56
N PHE A 108 -13.88 -30.37 -7.64
CA PHE A 108 -12.59 -29.73 -7.90
C PHE A 108 -12.28 -28.65 -6.86
N ILE A 109 -13.30 -27.89 -6.46
CA ILE A 109 -13.19 -26.79 -5.49
C ILE A 109 -12.87 -27.31 -4.07
N LEU A 110 -13.33 -28.52 -3.75
CA LEU A 110 -13.13 -29.15 -2.43
C LEU A 110 -11.95 -30.13 -2.42
N GLU A 111 -11.22 -30.26 -3.53
CA GLU A 111 -10.12 -31.19 -3.64
C GLU A 111 -8.91 -30.71 -2.82
N SER A 112 -8.48 -31.55 -1.87
CA SER A 112 -7.31 -31.27 -1.05
C SER A 112 -6.02 -31.68 -1.77
N GLY A 113 -5.01 -30.81 -1.77
CA GLY A 113 -3.65 -31.17 -2.22
C GLY A 113 -3.19 -30.52 -3.52
N GLN A 114 -3.95 -29.57 -4.08
CA GLN A 114 -3.52 -28.85 -5.28
C GLN A 114 -2.35 -27.89 -5.08
N GLY A 115 -1.84 -27.71 -3.86
CA GLY A 115 -0.74 -26.76 -3.58
C GLY A 115 0.64 -27.31 -3.94
N ASN A 116 1.28 -26.79 -4.99
CA ASN A 116 2.66 -27.15 -5.36
C ASN A 116 3.74 -26.24 -4.72
N SER A 117 3.44 -25.58 -3.60
CA SER A 117 4.29 -24.54 -3.01
C SER A 117 5.58 -25.06 -2.35
N GLY A 118 5.74 -26.38 -2.20
CA GLY A 118 6.86 -27.01 -1.47
C GLY A 118 6.77 -26.91 0.06
N TRP A 119 5.82 -26.13 0.59
CA TRP A 119 5.57 -26.01 2.02
C TRP A 119 4.59 -27.08 2.53
N ASN A 120 4.68 -27.45 3.80
CA ASN A 120 3.66 -28.31 4.41
C ASN A 120 2.30 -27.59 4.38
N GLY A 121 1.20 -28.36 4.38
CA GLY A 121 -0.14 -27.80 4.28
C GLY A 121 -0.48 -26.79 5.38
N SER A 122 0.09 -26.94 6.58
CA SER A 122 -0.13 -26.02 7.70
C SER A 122 0.56 -24.67 7.49
N THR A 123 1.79 -24.66 7.00
CA THR A 123 2.53 -23.44 6.67
C THR A 123 1.87 -22.73 5.48
N ALA A 124 1.48 -23.46 4.44
CA ALA A 124 0.74 -22.90 3.32
C ALA A 124 -0.58 -22.25 3.78
N TRP A 125 -1.30 -22.89 4.70
CA TRP A 125 -2.52 -22.35 5.30
C TRP A 125 -2.28 -21.08 6.13
N LEU A 126 -1.23 -21.05 6.96
CA LEU A 126 -0.85 -19.85 7.72
C LEU A 126 -0.44 -18.68 6.82
N LEU A 127 0.29 -18.97 5.73
CA LEU A 127 0.67 -17.98 4.72
C LEU A 127 -0.56 -17.43 4.00
N ALA A 128 -1.51 -18.29 3.64
CA ALA A 128 -2.77 -17.88 3.02
C ALA A 128 -3.56 -16.94 3.95
N ILE A 129 -3.72 -17.28 5.24
CA ILE A 129 -4.39 -16.42 6.23
C ILE A 129 -3.66 -15.09 6.40
N SER A 130 -2.33 -15.11 6.50
CA SER A 130 -1.54 -13.89 6.66
C SER A 130 -1.71 -12.94 5.47
N ASN A 131 -1.71 -13.47 4.26
CA ASN A 131 -1.96 -12.70 3.05
C ASN A 131 -3.40 -12.16 3.00
N SER A 132 -4.40 -12.96 3.37
CA SER A 132 -5.79 -12.50 3.47
C SER A 132 -5.97 -11.40 4.52
N MET A 133 -5.25 -11.46 5.64
CA MET A 133 -5.31 -10.44 6.70
C MET A 133 -4.81 -9.08 6.21
N TYR A 134 -3.81 -9.04 5.33
CA TYR A 134 -3.28 -7.79 4.76
C TYR A 134 -4.38 -6.95 4.07
N ALA A 135 -5.36 -7.59 3.43
CA ALA A 135 -6.48 -6.91 2.77
C ALA A 135 -7.37 -6.11 3.75
N PHE A 136 -7.37 -6.44 5.04
CA PHE A 136 -8.20 -5.79 6.07
C PHE A 136 -7.42 -4.83 6.97
N GLY A 137 -6.15 -4.55 6.63
CA GLY A 137 -5.26 -3.74 7.46
C GLY A 137 -5.75 -2.32 7.74
N GLY A 138 -6.46 -1.67 6.80
CA GLY A 138 -6.91 -0.28 6.94
C GLY A 138 -8.14 -0.04 7.82
N THR A 139 -8.60 -1.05 8.55
CA THR A 139 -9.81 -0.95 9.39
C THR A 139 -9.59 -0.15 10.68
N ASP A 140 -8.33 0.02 11.10
CA ASP A 140 -7.91 0.83 12.26
C ASP A 140 -8.07 2.34 12.04
N GLY A 141 -8.15 2.79 10.79
CA GLY A 141 -8.39 4.20 10.43
C GLY A 141 -9.63 4.82 11.11
N VAL A 142 -10.64 4.01 11.42
CA VAL A 142 -11.86 4.47 12.10
C VAL A 142 -11.56 4.94 13.53
N ILE A 143 -10.56 4.35 14.18
CA ILE A 143 -10.15 4.71 15.55
C ILE A 143 -9.48 6.08 15.55
N HIS A 144 -8.66 6.38 14.53
CA HIS A 144 -8.00 7.67 14.38
C HIS A 144 -8.98 8.84 14.19
N ILE A 145 -10.15 8.59 13.58
CA ILE A 145 -11.19 9.60 13.33
C ILE A 145 -12.30 9.52 14.39
N SER A 146 -12.10 8.74 15.46
CA SER A 146 -13.13 8.56 16.49
C SER A 146 -13.46 9.85 17.25
N GLU A 147 -12.50 10.76 17.39
CA GLU A 147 -12.68 12.06 18.07
C GLU A 147 -13.65 12.99 17.33
N GLU A 148 -13.75 12.86 16.00
CA GLU A 148 -14.66 13.66 15.15
C GLU A 148 -16.04 13.02 14.99
N MET A 149 -16.22 11.78 15.49
CA MET A 149 -17.43 11.01 15.28
C MET A 149 -18.49 11.30 16.36
N PRO A 150 -19.77 11.55 15.98
CA PRO A 150 -20.83 11.68 16.98
C PRO A 150 -21.10 10.32 17.65
N ARG A 151 -20.90 10.22 18.97
CA ARG A 151 -21.07 8.98 19.77
C ARG A 151 -20.12 7.84 19.35
N PRO A 152 -18.79 8.01 19.52
CA PRO A 152 -17.80 7.05 19.04
C PRO A 152 -17.95 5.66 19.67
N GLY A 153 -18.32 5.59 20.95
CA GLY A 153 -18.44 4.31 21.68
C GLY A 153 -19.45 3.31 21.11
N LYS A 154 -20.40 3.74 20.26
CA LYS A 154 -21.32 2.83 19.54
C LYS A 154 -21.06 2.81 18.03
N ARG A 155 -20.69 3.94 17.44
CA ARG A 155 -20.56 4.06 15.98
C ARG A 155 -19.25 3.47 15.46
N VAL A 156 -18.14 3.62 16.19
CA VAL A 156 -16.84 3.04 15.82
C VAL A 156 -16.94 1.51 15.64
N PRO A 157 -17.43 0.72 16.63
CA PRO A 157 -17.56 -0.72 16.45
C PRO A 157 -18.56 -1.10 15.36
N GLN A 158 -19.66 -0.35 15.20
CA GLN A 158 -20.62 -0.60 14.13
C GLN A 158 -20.00 -0.42 12.74
N VAL A 159 -19.22 0.65 12.52
CA VAL A 159 -18.55 0.90 11.24
C VAL A 159 -17.52 -0.18 10.95
N MET A 160 -16.70 -0.58 11.94
CA MET A 160 -15.72 -1.66 11.77
C MET A 160 -16.36 -3.00 11.38
N ILE A 161 -17.51 -3.34 11.98
CA ILE A 161 -18.23 -4.57 11.65
C ILE A 161 -18.82 -4.50 10.23
N VAL A 162 -19.40 -3.36 9.85
CA VAL A 162 -20.00 -3.19 8.51
C VAL A 162 -18.94 -3.28 7.42
N THR A 163 -17.76 -2.65 7.60
CA THR A 163 -16.67 -2.74 6.62
C THR A 163 -16.15 -4.16 6.48
N MET A 164 -16.02 -4.90 7.59
CA MET A 164 -15.63 -6.31 7.58
C MET A 164 -16.65 -7.18 6.85
N ILE A 165 -17.95 -7.02 7.12
CA ILE A 165 -19.01 -7.77 6.45
C ILE A 165 -19.01 -7.52 4.95
N ILE A 166 -18.92 -6.25 4.53
CA ILE A 166 -18.87 -5.89 3.10
C ILE A 166 -17.65 -6.55 2.44
N GLY A 167 -16.47 -6.49 3.07
CA GLY A 167 -15.25 -7.10 2.54
C GLY A 167 -15.33 -8.63 2.46
N ILE A 168 -15.90 -9.29 3.46
CA ILE A 168 -16.11 -10.75 3.43
C ILE A 168 -17.07 -11.13 2.30
N VAL A 169 -18.19 -10.43 2.15
CA VAL A 169 -19.19 -10.74 1.12
C VAL A 169 -18.61 -10.57 -0.28
N THR A 170 -17.89 -9.48 -0.54
CA THR A 170 -17.26 -9.26 -1.86
C THR A 170 -16.12 -10.24 -2.13
N SER A 171 -15.22 -10.44 -1.15
CA SER A 171 -14.07 -11.33 -1.32
C SER A 171 -14.48 -12.79 -1.47
N LEU A 172 -15.42 -13.28 -0.65
CA LEU A 172 -15.89 -14.66 -0.72
C LEU A 172 -16.64 -14.93 -2.03
N SER A 173 -17.46 -13.99 -2.49
CA SER A 173 -18.19 -14.12 -3.75
C SER A 173 -17.24 -14.20 -4.94
N LEU A 174 -16.20 -13.36 -4.97
CA LEU A 174 -15.17 -13.45 -6.00
C LEU A 174 -14.35 -14.73 -5.89
N PHE A 175 -13.97 -15.15 -4.68
CA PHE A 175 -13.20 -16.38 -4.50
C PHE A 175 -13.93 -17.61 -5.05
N VAL A 176 -15.22 -17.77 -4.73
CA VAL A 176 -16.05 -18.88 -5.24
C VAL A 176 -16.20 -18.78 -6.75
N MET A 177 -16.45 -17.59 -7.26
CA MET A 177 -16.58 -17.32 -8.68
C MET A 177 -15.30 -17.72 -9.44
N LEU A 178 -14.13 -17.28 -8.97
CA LEU A 178 -12.83 -17.60 -9.56
C LEU A 178 -12.54 -19.10 -9.56
N MET A 179 -12.90 -19.81 -8.48
CA MET A 179 -12.69 -21.26 -8.37
C MET A 179 -13.58 -22.09 -9.31
N ILE A 180 -14.74 -21.56 -9.73
CA ILE A 180 -15.65 -22.28 -10.64
C ILE A 180 -15.20 -22.15 -12.11
N PHE A 181 -14.60 -21.02 -12.48
CA PHE A 181 -14.25 -20.70 -13.87
C PHE A 181 -12.79 -20.96 -14.24
N ILE A 182 -11.98 -21.44 -13.30
CA ILE A 182 -10.59 -21.81 -13.59
C ILE A 182 -10.56 -23.14 -14.34
N ASP A 183 -9.95 -23.19 -15.53
CA ASP A 183 -9.92 -24.42 -16.34
C ASP A 183 -8.55 -25.12 -16.24
N ASP A 184 -7.44 -24.37 -16.34
CA ASP A 184 -6.09 -24.92 -16.29
C ASP A 184 -5.21 -24.23 -15.23
N MET A 185 -5.11 -24.89 -14.08
CA MET A 185 -4.29 -24.45 -12.94
C MET A 185 -2.78 -24.43 -13.25
N ASP A 186 -2.30 -25.30 -14.14
CA ASP A 186 -0.87 -25.40 -14.44
C ASP A 186 -0.44 -24.31 -15.42
N ALA A 187 -1.27 -23.99 -16.42
CA ALA A 187 -1.06 -22.84 -17.30
C ALA A 187 -0.98 -21.51 -16.52
N ILE A 188 -1.83 -21.32 -15.49
CA ILE A 188 -1.80 -20.11 -14.65
C ILE A 188 -0.50 -20.02 -13.84
N ARG A 189 0.08 -21.14 -13.42
CA ARG A 189 1.32 -21.18 -12.64
C ARG A 189 2.55 -20.87 -13.46
N GLU A 190 2.57 -21.34 -14.70
CA GLU A 190 3.69 -21.12 -15.62
C GLU A 190 3.64 -19.75 -16.30
N ALA A 191 2.47 -19.11 -16.31
CA ALA A 191 2.29 -17.79 -16.89
C ALA A 191 3.15 -16.72 -16.20
N PRO A 192 3.84 -15.84 -16.96
CA PRO A 192 4.55 -14.69 -16.42
C PRO A 192 3.64 -13.72 -15.65
N LEU A 193 2.34 -13.69 -16.01
CA LEU A 193 1.31 -12.87 -15.41
C LEU A 193 0.09 -13.74 -15.07
N PRO A 194 0.10 -14.43 -13.91
CA PRO A 194 -0.96 -15.36 -13.53
C PRO A 194 -2.36 -14.74 -13.51
N SER A 195 -2.47 -13.45 -13.15
CA SER A 195 -3.75 -12.74 -13.12
C SER A 195 -4.35 -12.51 -14.52
N LEU A 196 -3.50 -12.33 -15.54
CA LEU A 196 -3.97 -12.12 -16.91
C LEU A 196 -4.41 -13.45 -17.53
N GLU A 197 -3.61 -14.50 -17.33
CA GLU A 197 -3.91 -15.85 -17.79
C GLU A 197 -5.24 -16.34 -17.20
N LEU A 198 -5.46 -16.08 -15.91
CA LEU A 198 -6.71 -16.38 -15.24
C LEU A 198 -7.91 -15.65 -15.87
N VAL A 199 -7.77 -14.40 -16.32
CA VAL A 199 -8.85 -13.69 -17.04
C VAL A 199 -9.00 -14.21 -18.48
N TYR A 200 -7.93 -14.71 -19.09
CA TYR A 200 -7.97 -15.30 -20.43
C TYR A 200 -8.70 -16.66 -20.45
N GLN A 201 -8.61 -17.41 -19.36
CA GLN A 201 -9.26 -18.72 -19.24
C GLN A 201 -10.75 -18.68 -18.93
N MET A 202 -11.28 -17.55 -18.42
CA MET A 202 -12.71 -17.39 -18.10
C MET A 202 -13.55 -16.94 -19.29
#